data_AF-A0A963EZ08-F1
#
_entry.id   AF-A0A963EZ08-F1
#
_cell.length_a   1.000
_cell.length_b   1.000
_cell.length_c   1.000
_cell.angle_alpha   90.00
_cell.angle_beta   90.00
_cell.angle_gamma   90.00
#
_symmetry.space_group_name_H-M   'P 1'
#
loop_
_entity.id
_entity.type
_entity.pdbx_description
1 polymer ?
#
loop_
_entity_poly.entity_id
_entity_poly.type
_entity_poly.pdbx_seq_one_letter_code
_entity_poly.pdbx_strand_id
1 'polypeptide(L)'
;MNILYGVQGTGQGHISRARAMAAALHRHGVTVTWLFSGRSRQALFDMDCFGDFQHRRGLTFATRDGRIRPLASLATNNLTAFFREVRQLDLRGFDAVVTDFEPVSAWAGRRAGIRTIGIGHQYAFGAHTPRAGQSWWAEQLMARFAPVTLPLGLHWHRYGSNVLPPILDLPAMPLTRGEHVLVYLPFEDQDRVT
;
A
#
# COMPACT_ATOMS: atom_id res chain seq x y z
N MET A 1 3.83 -17.35 -13.97
CA MET A 1 3.21 -17.07 -12.65
C MET A 1 2.12 -16.05 -12.85
N ASN A 2 0.93 -16.30 -12.32
CA ASN A 2 -0.23 -15.42 -12.36
C ASN A 2 -0.53 -14.91 -10.93
N ILE A 3 -0.55 -13.59 -10.74
CA ILE A 3 -0.78 -13.00 -9.41
C ILE A 3 -1.88 -11.95 -9.44
N LEU A 4 -2.56 -11.80 -8.30
CA LEU A 4 -3.36 -10.61 -8.00
C LEU A 4 -2.49 -9.63 -7.22
N TYR A 5 -2.37 -8.39 -7.69
CA TYR A 5 -1.64 -7.32 -7.00
C TYR A 5 -2.61 -6.22 -6.51
N GLY A 6 -2.83 -6.15 -5.20
CA GLY A 6 -3.64 -5.11 -4.57
C GLY A 6 -2.81 -3.87 -4.20
N VAL A 7 -3.33 -2.68 -4.53
CA VAL A 7 -2.71 -1.38 -4.24
C VAL A 7 -3.66 -0.48 -3.47
N GLN A 8 -3.20 0.03 -2.32
CA GLN A 8 -3.94 1.00 -1.52
C GLN A 8 -3.84 2.40 -2.16
N GLY A 9 -4.92 2.87 -2.78
CA GLY A 9 -4.97 4.11 -3.56
C GLY A 9 -5.11 5.40 -2.75
N THR A 10 -5.14 5.34 -1.41
CA THR A 10 -5.20 6.55 -0.58
C THR A 10 -3.99 7.47 -0.75
N GLY A 11 -2.80 6.92 -0.96
CA GLY A 11 -1.55 7.67 -1.12
C GLY A 11 -0.95 7.56 -2.52
N GLN A 12 -0.44 8.67 -3.05
CA GLN A 12 0.22 8.72 -4.37
C GLN A 12 1.44 7.79 -4.45
N GLY A 13 2.18 7.64 -3.34
CA GLY A 13 3.37 6.79 -3.27
C GLY A 13 3.10 5.29 -3.51
N HIS A 14 1.89 4.80 -3.21
CA HIS A 14 1.52 3.40 -3.49
C HIS A 14 1.34 3.18 -4.99
N ILE A 15 0.69 4.11 -5.70
CA ILE A 15 0.50 4.04 -7.16
C ILE A 15 1.85 4.17 -7.88
N SER A 16 2.70 5.12 -7.48
CA SER A 16 4.06 5.26 -8.04
C SER A 16 4.89 3.99 -7.84
N ARG A 17 4.88 3.37 -6.65
CA ARG A 17 5.53 2.08 -6.42
C ARG A 17 4.94 0.96 -7.27
N ALA A 18 3.62 0.91 -7.42
CA ALA A 18 2.96 -0.08 -8.26
C ALA A 18 3.40 0.02 -9.73
N ARG A 19 3.67 1.23 -10.24
CA ARG A 19 4.20 1.44 -11.61
C ARG A 19 5.59 0.83 -11.79
N ALA A 20 6.51 1.08 -10.86
CA ALA A 20 7.82 0.40 -10.85
C ALA A 20 7.69 -1.12 -10.79
N MET A 21 6.77 -1.62 -9.96
CA MET A 21 6.49 -3.06 -9.86
C MET A 21 5.91 -3.62 -11.17
N ALA A 22 5.02 -2.90 -11.86
CA ALA A 22 4.48 -3.31 -13.15
C ALA A 22 5.58 -3.50 -14.19
N ALA A 23 6.49 -2.53 -14.31
CA ALA A 23 7.63 -2.62 -15.22
C ALA A 23 8.55 -3.80 -14.87
N ALA A 24 8.84 -4.01 -13.59
CA ALA A 24 9.70 -5.11 -13.14
C ALA A 24 9.07 -6.49 -13.36
N LEU A 25 7.82 -6.67 -12.94
CA LEU A 25 7.09 -7.93 -13.06
C LEU A 25 6.89 -8.33 -14.52
N HIS A 26 6.63 -7.36 -15.40
CA HIS A 26 6.54 -7.61 -16.85
C HIS A 26 7.86 -8.17 -17.40
N ARG A 27 9.01 -7.60 -17.04
CA ARG A 27 10.34 -8.11 -17.47
C ARG A 27 10.61 -9.53 -17.00
N HIS A 28 9.98 -9.96 -15.90
CA HIS A 28 10.09 -11.32 -15.38
C HIS A 28 9.01 -12.29 -15.90
N GLY A 29 8.18 -11.87 -16.86
CA GLY A 29 7.13 -12.71 -17.43
C GLY A 29 6.01 -13.05 -16.43
N VAL A 30 5.81 -12.22 -15.40
CA VAL A 30 4.73 -12.40 -14.43
C VAL A 30 3.45 -11.78 -15.00
N THR A 31 2.37 -12.56 -15.01
CA THR A 31 1.04 -12.06 -15.36
C THR A 31 0.41 -11.45 -14.10
N VAL A 32 -0.06 -10.21 -14.20
CA VAL A 32 -0.55 -9.46 -13.05
C VAL A 32 -1.96 -8.96 -13.33
N THR A 33 -2.90 -9.34 -12.46
CA THR A 33 -4.19 -8.65 -12.34
C THR A 33 -4.06 -7.58 -11.25
N TRP A 34 -4.31 -6.34 -11.60
CA TRP A 34 -4.24 -5.22 -10.64
C TRP A 34 -5.58 -4.99 -9.96
N LEU A 35 -5.53 -4.67 -8.67
CA LEU A 35 -6.69 -4.24 -7.88
C LEU A 35 -6.35 -2.97 -7.11
N PHE A 36 -7.18 -1.93 -7.24
CA PHE A 36 -7.03 -0.68 -6.50
C PHE A 36 -8.22 -0.46 -5.57
N SER A 37 -7.96 0.00 -4.34
CA SER A 37 -9.01 0.35 -3.38
C SER A 37 -8.68 1.58 -2.52
N GLY A 38 -9.62 2.01 -1.68
CA GLY A 38 -9.44 3.11 -0.71
C GLY A 38 -9.58 4.52 -1.27
N ARG A 39 -9.76 4.65 -2.59
CA ARG A 39 -10.08 5.91 -3.29
C ARG A 39 -11.07 5.64 -4.43
N SER A 40 -11.89 6.63 -4.79
CA SER A 40 -12.77 6.52 -5.97
C SER A 40 -11.96 6.32 -7.25
N ARG A 41 -12.51 5.55 -8.20
CA ARG A 41 -11.83 5.21 -9.46
C ARG A 41 -11.43 6.47 -10.24
N GLN A 42 -12.27 7.51 -10.21
CA GLN A 42 -12.05 8.79 -10.90
C GLN A 42 -10.91 9.63 -10.30
N ALA A 43 -10.53 9.39 -9.05
CA ALA A 43 -9.46 10.12 -8.37
C ALA A 43 -8.13 9.34 -8.35
N LEU A 44 -8.07 8.21 -9.05
CA LEU A 44 -6.83 7.52 -9.39
C LEU A 44 -6.17 8.26 -10.57
N PHE A 45 -4.85 8.18 -10.65
CA PHE A 45 -4.02 8.93 -11.60
C PHE A 45 -2.98 8.00 -12.21
N ASP A 46 -2.49 8.32 -13.40
CA ASP A 46 -1.45 7.56 -14.12
C ASP A 46 -1.74 6.05 -14.20
N MET A 47 -2.98 5.69 -14.57
CA MET A 47 -3.46 4.30 -14.47
C MET A 47 -3.21 3.45 -15.73
N ASP A 48 -2.76 4.07 -16.82
CA ASP A 48 -2.70 3.44 -18.15
C ASP A 48 -1.86 2.15 -18.18
N CYS A 49 -0.76 2.11 -17.42
CA CYS A 49 0.12 0.93 -17.37
C CYS A 49 -0.51 -0.29 -16.67
N PHE A 50 -1.63 -0.12 -15.97
CA PHE A 50 -2.31 -1.21 -15.27
C PHE A 50 -3.40 -1.87 -16.09
N GLY A 51 -3.73 -1.33 -17.27
CA GLY A 51 -4.74 -1.89 -18.18
C GLY A 51 -6.12 -1.98 -17.53
N ASP A 52 -6.82 -3.10 -17.77
CA ASP A 52 -8.11 -3.36 -17.14
C ASP A 52 -7.94 -3.82 -15.68
N PHE A 53 -7.80 -2.85 -14.78
CA PHE A 53 -7.67 -3.10 -13.36
C PHE A 53 -9.03 -3.24 -12.66
N GLN A 54 -9.07 -4.11 -11.66
CA GLN A 54 -10.19 -4.22 -10.74
C GLN A 54 -10.21 -3.05 -9.76
N HIS A 55 -11.40 -2.57 -9.42
CA HIS A 55 -11.59 -1.53 -8.42
C HIS A 55 -12.50 -2.01 -7.30
N ARG A 56 -12.20 -1.61 -6.07
CA ARG A 56 -13.05 -1.82 -4.89
C ARG A 56 -13.11 -0.53 -4.07
N ARG A 57 -14.16 -0.35 -3.29
CA ARG A 57 -14.19 0.73 -2.30
C ARG A 57 -13.11 0.51 -1.26
N GLY A 58 -13.02 -0.71 -0.72
CA GLY A 58 -12.05 -1.06 0.31
C GLY A 58 -12.19 -0.21 1.57
N LEU A 59 -11.06 -0.02 2.26
CA LEU A 59 -10.96 0.87 3.41
C LEU A 59 -10.13 2.10 3.07
N THR A 60 -10.54 3.25 3.59
CA THR A 60 -9.86 4.54 3.43
C THR A 60 -9.51 5.17 4.77
N PHE A 61 -8.59 6.13 4.78
CA PHE A 61 -8.21 6.89 5.97
C PHE A 61 -8.59 8.36 5.79
N ALA A 62 -9.29 8.92 6.78
CA ALA A 62 -9.51 10.35 6.87
C ALA A 62 -8.30 10.99 7.55
N THR A 63 -7.61 11.88 6.86
CA THR A 63 -6.51 12.68 7.40
C THR A 63 -6.92 14.14 7.55
N ARG A 64 -6.43 14.80 8.60
CA ARG A 64 -6.59 16.24 8.83
C ARG A 64 -5.44 16.73 9.69
N ASP A 65 -4.80 17.83 9.28
CA ASP A 65 -3.67 18.46 9.96
C ASP A 65 -2.52 17.47 10.22
N GLY A 66 -2.04 16.79 9.18
CA GLY A 66 -0.93 15.82 9.25
C GLY A 66 -1.28 14.48 9.89
N ARG A 67 -2.49 14.34 10.46
CA ARG A 67 -2.86 13.22 11.33
C ARG A 67 -4.03 12.42 10.78
N ILE A 68 -3.95 11.11 10.90
CA ILE A 68 -5.11 10.23 10.72
C ILE A 68 -6.13 10.56 11.82
N ARG A 69 -7.39 10.70 11.44
CA ARG A 69 -8.54 10.87 12.33
C ARG A 69 -9.26 9.51 12.43
N PRO A 70 -9.05 8.73 13.51
CA PRO A 70 -9.59 7.36 13.59
C PRO A 70 -11.12 7.33 13.57
N LEU A 71 -11.78 8.23 14.31
CA LEU A 71 -13.24 8.31 14.35
C LEU A 71 -13.84 8.66 12.98
N ALA A 72 -13.25 9.64 12.29
CA ALA A 72 -13.70 10.01 10.94
C ALA A 72 -13.41 8.88 9.93
N SER A 73 -12.28 8.19 10.05
CA SER A 73 -11.96 7.02 9.24
C SER A 73 -12.99 5.91 9.48
N LEU A 74 -13.36 5.62 10.73
CA LEU A 74 -14.39 4.61 11.02
C LEU A 74 -15.76 5.01 10.47
N ALA A 75 -16.17 6.27 10.64
CA ALA A 75 -17.47 6.76 10.16
C ALA A 75 -17.59 6.76 8.62
N THR A 76 -16.48 7.02 7.91
CA THR A 76 -16.45 7.02 6.43
C THR A 76 -16.36 5.62 5.83
N ASN A 77 -15.90 4.63 6.61
CA ASN A 77 -15.76 3.26 6.14
C ASN A 77 -17.05 2.45 6.31
N ASN A 78 -17.34 1.59 5.34
CA ASN A 78 -18.45 0.65 5.41
C ASN A 78 -17.89 -0.77 5.55
N LEU A 79 -17.76 -1.24 6.79
CA LEU A 79 -17.15 -2.54 7.11
C LEU A 79 -17.96 -3.72 6.52
N THR A 80 -19.28 -3.61 6.49
CA THR A 80 -20.16 -4.63 5.90
C THR A 80 -19.93 -4.74 4.40
N ALA A 81 -19.80 -3.62 3.70
CA ALA A 81 -19.44 -3.59 2.29
C ALA A 81 -18.03 -4.13 2.06
N PHE A 82 -17.06 -3.74 2.88
CA PHE A 82 -15.69 -4.25 2.81
C PHE A 82 -15.63 -5.79 2.92
N PHE A 83 -16.27 -6.38 3.94
CA PHE A 83 -16.27 -7.85 4.08
C PHE A 83 -17.01 -8.55 2.95
N ARG A 84 -18.02 -7.90 2.35
CA ARG A 84 -18.66 -8.41 1.13
C ARG A 84 -17.69 -8.38 -0.06
N GLU A 85 -16.94 -7.29 -0.26
CA GLU A 85 -15.91 -7.19 -1.31
C GLU A 85 -14.83 -8.26 -1.15
N VAL A 86 -14.38 -8.52 0.07
CA VAL A 86 -13.42 -9.61 0.40
C VAL A 86 -13.97 -10.99 0.03
N ARG A 87 -15.27 -11.23 0.26
CA ARG A 87 -15.92 -12.52 -0.05
C ARG A 87 -16.16 -12.70 -1.55
N GLN A 88 -16.47 -11.61 -2.25
CA GLN A 88 -16.76 -11.59 -3.68
C GLN A 88 -15.51 -11.63 -4.56
N LEU A 89 -14.35 -11.26 -4.02
CA LEU A 89 -13.09 -11.34 -4.74
C LEU A 89 -12.73 -12.81 -5.00
N ASP A 90 -12.89 -13.23 -6.25
CA ASP A 90 -12.51 -14.56 -6.73
C ASP A 90 -11.01 -14.62 -6.93
N LEU A 91 -10.38 -15.63 -6.32
CA LEU A 91 -8.94 -15.84 -6.38
C LEU A 91 -8.55 -17.12 -7.13
N ARG A 92 -9.52 -17.81 -7.77
CA ARG A 92 -9.23 -19.01 -8.56
C ARG A 92 -8.28 -18.67 -9.71
N GLY A 93 -7.24 -19.48 -9.87
CA GLY A 93 -6.25 -19.33 -10.93
C GLY A 93 -5.09 -18.37 -10.62
N PHE A 94 -5.07 -17.72 -9.45
CA PHE A 94 -3.87 -17.00 -8.99
C PHE A 94 -2.94 -17.92 -8.18
N ASP A 95 -1.65 -17.86 -8.49
CA ASP A 95 -0.60 -18.58 -7.76
C ASP A 95 -0.28 -17.90 -6.42
N ALA A 96 -0.43 -16.57 -6.37
CA ALA A 96 -0.20 -15.77 -5.17
C ALA A 96 -1.00 -14.47 -5.20
N VAL A 97 -1.17 -13.87 -4.02
CA VAL A 97 -1.63 -12.49 -3.84
C VAL A 97 -0.45 -11.65 -3.38
N VAL A 98 -0.27 -10.48 -4.00
CA VAL A 98 0.65 -9.45 -3.55
C VAL A 98 -0.18 -8.25 -3.10
N THR A 99 0.17 -7.62 -1.98
CA THR A 99 -0.55 -6.47 -1.45
C THR A 99 0.41 -5.36 -1.06
N ASP A 100 0.20 -4.17 -1.62
CA ASP A 100 0.82 -2.93 -1.19
C ASP A 100 -0.04 -2.26 -0.11
N PHE A 101 -0.12 -2.94 1.03
CA PHE A 101 -0.94 -2.59 2.17
C PHE A 101 -2.44 -2.37 1.83
N GLU A 102 -2.93 -3.08 0.81
CA GLU A 102 -4.31 -3.05 0.33
C GLU A 102 -5.13 -4.13 1.05
N PRO A 103 -6.20 -3.76 1.78
CA PRO A 103 -6.86 -4.66 2.72
C PRO A 103 -7.78 -5.70 2.06
N VAL A 104 -8.41 -5.41 0.91
CA VAL A 104 -9.39 -6.34 0.30
C VAL A 104 -8.70 -7.59 -0.20
N SER A 105 -7.64 -7.42 -1.00
CA SER A 105 -6.78 -8.50 -1.52
C SER A 105 -6.09 -9.28 -0.40
N ALA A 106 -5.55 -8.58 0.61
CA ALA A 106 -4.88 -9.21 1.75
C ALA A 106 -5.83 -10.15 2.52
N TRP A 107 -7.02 -9.67 2.86
CA TRP A 107 -8.01 -10.48 3.57
C TRP A 107 -8.60 -11.59 2.69
N ALA A 108 -8.79 -11.36 1.39
CA ALA A 108 -9.24 -12.39 0.47
C ALA A 108 -8.20 -13.50 0.33
N GLY A 109 -6.92 -13.17 0.17
CA GLY A 109 -5.82 -14.12 0.12
C GLY A 109 -5.72 -14.96 1.38
N ARG A 110 -5.78 -14.31 2.56
CA ARG A 110 -5.82 -14.99 3.86
C ARG A 110 -7.02 -15.93 3.98
N ARG A 111 -8.21 -15.50 3.56
CA ARG A 111 -9.45 -16.32 3.60
C ARG A 111 -9.35 -17.54 2.68
N ALA A 112 -8.74 -17.38 1.51
CA ALA A 112 -8.57 -18.45 0.52
C ALA A 112 -7.39 -19.39 0.84
N GLY A 113 -6.58 -19.10 1.86
CA GLY A 113 -5.36 -19.87 2.16
C GLY A 113 -4.27 -19.74 1.09
N ILE A 114 -4.35 -18.72 0.23
CA ILE A 114 -3.38 -18.48 -0.84
C ILE A 114 -2.19 -17.70 -0.27
N ARG A 115 -0.98 -18.02 -0.74
CA ARG A 115 0.23 -17.29 -0.38
C ARG A 115 0.03 -15.79 -0.63
N THR A 116 0.12 -15.01 0.43
CA THR A 116 -0.12 -13.56 0.42
C THR A 116 1.17 -12.84 0.82
N ILE A 117 1.72 -12.06 -0.10
CA ILE A 117 2.98 -11.32 0.05
C ILE A 117 2.66 -9.85 0.28
N GLY A 118 3.05 -9.30 1.41
CA GLY A 118 2.91 -7.87 1.70
C GLY A 118 4.16 -7.13 1.29
N ILE A 119 4.03 -6.03 0.55
CA ILE A 119 5.16 -5.14 0.21
C ILE A 119 4.80 -3.76 0.70
N GLY A 120 5.60 -3.17 1.60
CA GLY A 120 5.27 -1.84 2.09
C GLY A 120 6.04 -1.43 3.33
N HIS A 121 6.04 -0.13 3.60
CA HIS A 121 6.71 0.44 4.75
C HIS A 121 6.14 -0.10 6.07
N GLN A 122 4.83 -0.33 6.13
CA GLN A 122 4.11 -0.85 7.29
C GLN A 122 4.63 -2.23 7.73
N TYR A 123 5.13 -3.04 6.80
CA TYR A 123 5.72 -4.36 7.08
C TYR A 123 7.18 -4.30 7.55
N ALA A 124 7.82 -3.12 7.55
CA ALA A 124 9.16 -2.92 8.09
C ALA A 124 9.19 -2.71 9.61
N PHE A 125 8.02 -2.50 10.22
CA PHE A 125 7.89 -2.28 11.65
C PHE A 125 7.84 -3.63 12.39
N GLY A 126 8.99 -4.03 12.95
CA GLY A 126 9.13 -5.19 13.84
C GLY A 126 9.58 -4.78 15.25
N ALA A 127 9.94 -5.77 16.07
CA ALA A 127 10.38 -5.57 17.45
C ALA A 127 11.65 -4.68 17.58
N HIS A 128 12.49 -4.66 16.54
CA HIS A 128 13.75 -3.92 16.52
C HIS A 128 13.67 -2.55 15.82
N THR A 129 12.50 -2.19 15.29
CA THR A 129 12.34 -0.91 14.59
C THR A 129 12.15 0.21 15.62
N PRO A 130 12.99 1.26 15.65
CA PRO A 130 12.79 2.41 16.52
C PRO A 130 11.45 3.09 16.23
N ARG A 131 10.67 3.40 17.28
CA ARG A 131 9.35 4.04 17.15
C ARG A 131 9.22 5.16 18.18
N ALA A 132 8.75 6.33 17.74
CA ALA A 132 8.40 7.43 18.62
C ALA A 132 6.92 7.24 19.07
N GLY A 133 6.71 6.94 20.35
CA GLY A 133 5.38 6.67 20.91
C GLY A 133 4.84 5.30 20.49
N GLN A 134 4.83 4.34 21.42
CA GLN A 134 4.19 3.04 21.17
C GLN A 134 2.71 3.12 21.57
N SER A 135 1.82 2.90 20.60
CA SER A 135 0.41 2.64 20.89
C SER A 135 0.11 1.21 20.48
N TRP A 136 -0.13 0.35 21.46
CA TRP A 136 -0.54 -1.04 21.23
C TRP A 136 -1.69 -1.14 20.22
N TRP A 137 -2.65 -0.21 20.28
CA TRP A 137 -3.77 -0.13 19.33
C TRP A 137 -3.34 0.13 17.89
N ALA A 138 -2.35 0.99 17.67
CA ALA A 138 -1.84 1.28 16.33
C ALA A 138 -1.14 0.06 15.72
N GLU A 139 -0.41 -0.70 16.53
CA GLU A 139 0.25 -1.93 16.11
C GLU A 139 -0.77 -3.00 15.71
N GLN A 140 -1.80 -3.18 16.52
CA GLN A 140 -2.88 -4.11 16.24
C GLN A 140 -3.66 -3.70 14.98
N LEU A 141 -3.88 -2.40 14.76
CA LEU A 141 -4.48 -1.90 13.54
C LEU A 141 -3.60 -2.22 12.33
N MET A 142 -2.31 -1.90 12.37
CA MET A 142 -1.37 -2.17 11.26
C MET A 142 -1.31 -3.67 10.93
N ALA A 143 -1.21 -4.52 11.95
CA ALA A 143 -1.12 -5.97 11.77
C ALA A 143 -2.41 -6.59 11.18
N ARG A 144 -3.57 -5.97 11.42
CA ARG A 144 -4.89 -6.48 10.98
C ARG A 144 -5.43 -5.79 9.74
N PHE A 145 -4.89 -4.63 9.35
CA PHE A 145 -5.39 -3.87 8.21
C PHE A 145 -5.20 -4.66 6.91
N ALA A 146 -3.97 -5.09 6.63
CA ALA A 146 -3.64 -5.90 5.45
C ALA A 146 -2.78 -7.10 5.88
N PRO A 147 -3.40 -8.20 6.37
CA PRO A 147 -2.69 -9.35 6.88
C PRO A 147 -2.06 -10.19 5.76
N VAL A 148 -0.83 -10.68 5.97
CA VAL A 148 -0.05 -11.38 4.94
C VAL A 148 0.67 -12.59 5.51
N THR A 149 1.00 -13.56 4.66
CA THR A 149 1.83 -14.73 5.03
C THR A 149 3.32 -14.45 4.92
N LEU A 150 3.72 -13.54 4.01
CA LEU A 150 5.11 -13.12 3.82
C LEU A 150 5.20 -11.59 3.83
N PRO A 151 5.62 -10.96 4.95
CA PRO A 151 5.77 -9.51 5.03
C PRO A 151 7.15 -9.05 4.53
N LEU A 152 7.18 -8.28 3.44
CA LEU A 152 8.36 -7.59 2.92
C LEU A 152 8.27 -6.10 3.28
N GLY A 153 9.08 -5.70 4.25
CA GLY A 153 9.17 -4.32 4.73
C GLY A 153 10.00 -3.45 3.79
N LEU A 154 9.59 -2.20 3.59
CA LEU A 154 10.39 -1.20 2.86
C LEU A 154 10.92 -0.12 3.81
N HIS A 155 12.24 0.01 3.91
CA HIS A 155 12.88 1.02 4.75
C HIS A 155 14.31 1.33 4.29
N TRP A 156 14.78 2.56 4.51
CA TRP A 156 16.15 2.98 4.20
C TRP A 156 17.20 2.26 5.03
N HIS A 157 16.89 2.03 6.30
CA HIS A 157 17.70 1.25 7.22
C HIS A 157 17.12 -0.16 7.42
N ARG A 158 17.97 -1.18 7.41
CA ARG A 158 17.58 -2.59 7.50
C ARG A 158 17.41 -3.06 8.95
N TYR A 159 16.29 -2.71 9.59
CA TYR A 159 16.00 -3.14 10.97
C TYR A 159 15.62 -4.62 11.13
N GLY A 160 15.45 -5.36 10.03
CA GLY A 160 15.08 -6.77 10.04
C GLY A 160 15.47 -7.49 8.76
N SER A 161 15.49 -8.82 8.79
CA SER A 161 15.86 -9.64 7.63
C SER A 161 14.86 -9.50 6.47
N ASN A 162 13.60 -9.22 6.78
CA ASN A 162 12.50 -8.99 5.85
C ASN A 162 12.41 -7.55 5.33
N VAL A 163 13.31 -6.67 5.77
CA VAL A 163 13.34 -5.26 5.36
C VAL A 163 14.26 -5.10 4.15
N LEU A 164 13.71 -4.55 3.08
CA LEU A 164 14.36 -4.25 1.81
C LEU A 164 14.46 -2.73 1.62
N PRO A 165 15.39 -2.26 0.76
CA PRO A 165 15.44 -0.85 0.38
C PRO A 165 14.13 -0.37 -0.26
N PRO A 166 13.79 0.93 -0.16
CA PRO A 166 12.62 1.48 -0.82
C PRO A 166 12.67 1.34 -2.33
N ILE A 167 11.50 1.24 -2.95
CA ILE A 167 11.35 1.21 -4.41
C ILE A 167 11.19 2.66 -4.88
N LEU A 168 12.08 3.09 -5.79
CA LEU A 168 12.06 4.40 -6.41
C LEU A 168 11.82 4.24 -7.91
N ASP A 169 10.80 4.93 -8.44
CA ASP A 169 10.54 5.06 -9.87
C ASP A 169 10.90 6.48 -10.30
N LEU A 170 12.19 6.71 -10.55
CA LEU A 170 12.69 8.03 -10.93
C LEU A 170 13.24 7.99 -12.36
N PRO A 171 12.90 8.98 -13.20
CA PRO A 171 13.55 9.12 -14.49
C PRO A 171 15.04 9.39 -14.29
N ALA A 172 15.85 9.04 -15.29
CA ALA A 172 17.24 9.46 -15.32
C ALA A 172 17.29 10.99 -15.42
N MET A 173 17.77 11.64 -14.36
CA MET A 173 17.90 13.10 -14.30
C MET A 173 19.34 13.45 -13.90
N PRO A 174 19.91 14.54 -14.47
CA PRO A 174 21.19 15.05 -14.01
C PRO A 174 21.07 15.48 -12.54
N LEU A 175 21.90 14.90 -11.69
CA LEU A 175 21.93 15.21 -10.26
C LEU A 175 22.87 16.39 -10.02
N THR A 176 22.32 17.49 -9.52
CA THR A 176 23.11 18.61 -9.00
C THR A 176 22.76 18.83 -7.54
N ARG A 177 23.77 19.00 -6.68
CA ARG A 177 23.56 19.29 -5.27
C ARG A 177 23.37 20.78 -5.11
N GLY A 178 22.16 21.21 -4.76
CA GLY A 178 21.87 22.59 -4.37
C GLY A 178 22.27 22.88 -2.92
N GLU A 179 22.11 24.14 -2.50
CA GLU A 179 22.35 24.58 -1.12
C GLU A 179 21.16 24.34 -0.18
N HIS A 180 20.01 23.98 -0.73
CA HIS A 180 18.77 23.78 0.02
C HIS A 180 18.26 22.35 -0.07
N VAL A 181 17.50 21.93 0.94
CA VAL A 181 16.76 20.67 0.97
C VAL A 181 15.27 21.00 0.90
N LEU A 182 14.60 20.52 -0.14
CA LEU A 182 13.14 20.59 -0.24
C LEU A 182 12.50 19.46 0.55
N VAL A 183 11.61 19.80 1.49
CA VAL A 183 10.84 18.83 2.28
C VAL A 183 9.38 18.90 1.85
N TYR A 184 8.83 17.81 1.35
CA TYR A 184 7.43 17.72 0.92
C TYR A 184 6.54 17.21 2.07
N LEU A 185 5.59 18.04 2.51
CA LEU A 185 4.66 17.75 3.62
C LEU A 185 3.19 17.77 3.14
N PRO A 186 2.75 16.78 2.33
CA PRO A 186 1.45 16.81 1.64
C PRO A 186 0.23 16.79 2.55
N PHE A 187 0.40 16.34 3.78
CA PHE A 187 -0.71 16.15 4.72
C PHE A 187 -0.77 17.25 5.77
N GLU A 188 0.24 18.11 5.85
CA GLU A 188 0.28 19.23 6.79
C GLU A 188 -0.47 20.45 6.24
N ASP A 189 -0.93 21.29 7.16
CA ASP A 189 -1.48 22.59 6.84
C ASP A 189 -0.37 23.49 6.30
N GLN A 190 -0.43 23.81 5.00
CA GLN A 190 0.64 24.56 4.32
C GLN A 190 0.84 25.93 4.96
N ASP A 191 -0.23 26.63 5.34
CA ASP A 191 -0.15 27.96 5.97
C ASP A 191 0.56 27.94 7.33
N ARG A 192 0.74 26.76 7.93
CA ARG A 192 1.45 26.59 9.21
C ARG A 192 2.88 26.11 9.05
N VAL A 193 3.25 25.57 7.89
CA VAL A 193 4.57 24.98 7.65
C VAL A 193 5.39 25.73 6.58
N THR A 194 4.79 26.68 5.86
CA THR A 194 5.45 27.63 4.94
C THR A 194 5.31 29.05 5.44
#